data_AF-A0A386TJ77-F1
#
_entry.id   AF-A0A386TJ77-F1
#
_cell.length_a   1.000
_cell.length_b   1.000
_cell.length_c   1.000
_cell.angle_alpha   90.00
_cell.angle_beta   90.00
_cell.angle_gamma   90.00
#
_symmetry.space_group_name_H-M   'P 1'
#
loop_
_entity.id
_entity.type
_entity.pdbx_description
1 polymer ?
#
loop_
_entity_poly.entity_id
_entity_poly.type
_entity_poly.pdbx_seq_one_letter_code
_entity_poly.pdbx_strand_id
1 'polypeptide(L)' 'MTRDQLIEMAKRVLKSEDRAQEWLSRQHPLLNMHAPQDLLSSHFGRDRVEHLLVRIEAGFAV' A
#
# COMPACT_ATOMS: atom_id res chain seq x y z
N MET A 1 4.20 -5.25 -11.16
CA MET A 1 3.23 -5.84 -10.21
C MET A 1 1.81 -5.43 -10.59
N THR A 2 0.79 -6.28 -10.43
CA THR A 2 -0.62 -5.94 -10.68
C THR A 2 -1.30 -5.37 -9.42
N ARG A 3 -2.50 -4.80 -9.59
CA ARG A 3 -3.33 -4.31 -8.47
C ARG A 3 -3.56 -5.40 -7.42
N ASP A 4 -3.98 -6.58 -7.85
CA ASP A 4 -4.36 -7.66 -6.92
C ASP A 4 -3.13 -8.20 -6.18
N GLN A 5 -1.96 -8.25 -6.84
CA GLN A 5 -0.70 -8.61 -6.18
C GLN A 5 -0.34 -7.63 -5.05
N LEU A 6 -0.59 -6.33 -5.21
CA LEU A 6 -0.32 -5.33 -4.17
C LEU A 6 -1.28 -5.43 -2.99
N ILE A 7 -2.55 -5.76 -3.25
CA ILE A 7 -3.53 -5.98 -2.19
C ILE A 7 -3.11 -7.19 -1.35
N GLU A 8 -2.71 -8.29 -1.98
CA GLU A 8 -2.21 -9.48 -1.27
C GLU A 8 -0.91 -9.20 -0.51
N MET A 9 -0.02 -8.39 -1.08
CA MET A 9 1.17 -7.92 -0.36
C MET A 9 0.80 -7.11 0.88
N ALA A 10 -0.16 -6.18 0.78
CA ALA A 10 -0.61 -5.38 1.93
C ALA A 10 -1.15 -6.27 3.06
N LYS A 11 -1.95 -7.30 2.73
CA LYS A 11 -2.44 -8.29 3.71
C LYS A 11 -1.29 -9.03 4.41
N ARG A 12 -0.29 -9.47 3.64
CA ARG A 12 0.89 -10.17 4.19
C ARG A 12 1.71 -9.28 5.12
N VAL A 13 2.00 -8.05 4.68
CA VAL A 13 2.83 -7.09 5.43
C VAL A 13 2.13 -6.64 6.72
N LEU A 14 0.83 -6.36 6.66
CA LEU A 14 0.06 -5.86 7.80
C LEU A 14 -0.51 -6.98 8.69
N LYS A 15 -0.32 -8.24 8.29
CA LYS A 15 -0.70 -9.47 9.01
C LYS A 15 -2.18 -9.55 9.40
N SER A 16 -3.03 -8.76 8.73
CA SER A 16 -4.46 -8.66 8.99
C SER A 16 -5.13 -8.08 7.75
N GLU A 17 -6.22 -8.73 7.33
CA GLU A 17 -7.01 -8.27 6.19
C GLU A 17 -7.68 -6.93 6.48
N ASP A 18 -8.28 -6.77 7.67
CA ASP A 18 -8.91 -5.51 8.09
C ASP A 18 -7.92 -4.36 8.10
N ARG A 19 -6.71 -4.58 8.65
CA ARG A 19 -5.65 -3.56 8.64
C ARG A 19 -5.18 -3.22 7.24
N ALA A 20 -5.10 -4.20 6.35
CA ALA A 20 -4.73 -3.97 4.96
C ALA A 20 -5.79 -3.15 4.23
N GLN A 21 -7.08 -3.46 4.42
CA GLN A 21 -8.17 -2.68 3.85
C GLN A 21 -8.19 -1.25 4.39
N GLU A 22 -8.04 -1.07 5.71
CA GLU A 22 -7.96 0.25 6.33
C GLU A 22 -6.78 1.05 5.78
N TRP A 23 -5.60 0.44 5.68
CA TRP A 23 -4.42 1.11 5.15
C TRP A 23 -4.57 1.49 3.68
N LEU A 24 -5.15 0.60 2.85
CA LEU A 24 -5.38 0.84 1.43
C LEU A 24 -6.39 1.97 1.15
N SER A 25 -7.34 2.18 2.06
CA SER A 25 -8.41 3.18 1.95
C SER A 25 -8.09 4.50 2.65
N ARG A 26 -7.10 4.51 3.56
CA ARG A 26 -6.67 5.70 4.27
C ARG A 26 -5.75 6.58 3.39
N GLN A 27 -5.99 7.88 3.43
CA GLN A 27 -5.09 8.86 2.80
C GLN A 27 -3.70 8.81 3.44
N HIS A 28 -2.66 8.78 2.60
CA HIS A 28 -1.29 8.66 3.06
C HIS A 28 -0.46 9.91 2.73
N PRO A 29 0.24 10.54 3.70
CA PRO A 29 1.03 11.75 3.46
C PRO A 29 2.11 11.55 2.38
N LEU A 30 2.79 10.40 2.41
CA LEU A 30 3.81 10.02 1.42
C LEU A 30 3.26 9.72 0.00
N LEU A 31 1.94 9.70 -0.15
CA LEU A 31 1.23 9.53 -1.42
C LEU A 31 0.48 10.82 -1.82
N ASN A 32 0.98 11.99 -1.41
CA ASN A 32 0.34 13.29 -1.63
C ASN A 32 -1.10 13.34 -1.12
N MET A 33 -1.37 12.72 0.03
CA MET A 33 -2.71 12.61 0.64
C MET A 33 -3.72 11.80 -0.19
N HIS A 34 -3.27 11.00 -1.16
CA HIS A 34 -4.12 10.02 -1.82
C HIS A 34 -4.16 8.70 -1.05
N ALA A 35 -5.28 7.97 -1.19
CA ALA A 35 -5.36 6.61 -0.69
C ALA A 35 -4.55 5.68 -1.63
N PRO A 36 -3.82 4.68 -1.08
CA PRO A 36 -3.08 3.73 -1.89
C PRO A 36 -3.93 3.07 -2.99
N GLN A 37 -5.19 2.71 -2.68
CA GLN A 37 -6.09 2.04 -3.62
C GLN A 37 -6.39 2.86 -4.88
N ASP A 38 -6.43 4.20 -4.77
CA ASP A 38 -6.72 5.10 -5.90
C ASP A 38 -5.56 5.13 -6.90
N LEU A 39 -4.34 4.94 -6.40
CA LEU A 39 -3.11 5.01 -7.17
C LEU A 39 -2.79 3.70 -7.92
N LEU A 40 -3.44 2.59 -7.55
CA LEU A 40 -3.18 1.26 -8.13
C LEU A 40 -3.58 1.15 -9.62
N SER A 41 -4.36 2.11 -10.13
CA SER A 41 -4.75 2.21 -11.54
C SER A 41 -3.57 2.56 -12.46
N SER A 42 -2.54 3.23 -11.94
CA SER A 42 -1.35 3.65 -12.70
C SER A 42 -0.14 2.77 -12.39
N HIS A 43 0.80 2.61 -13.33
CA HIS A 43 2.04 1.90 -13.04
C HIS A 43 2.88 2.62 -11.97
N PHE A 44 3.02 3.94 -12.11
CA PHE A 44 3.77 4.76 -11.16
C PHE A 44 3.19 4.70 -9.74
N GLY A 45 1.86 4.76 -9.61
CA GLY A 45 1.18 4.66 -8.33
C GLY A 45 1.35 3.29 -7.68
N ARG A 46 1.31 2.21 -8.47
CA ARG A 46 1.62 0.85 -7.98
C ARG A 46 3.03 0.76 -7.40
N ASP A 47 4.03 1.26 -8.11
CA ASP A 47 5.43 1.22 -7.65
C ASP A 47 5.61 2.01 -6.35
N ARG A 48 4.94 3.15 -6.19
CA ARG A 48 4.97 3.96 -4.96
C ARG A 48 4.35 3.21 -3.78
N VAL A 49 3.21 2.58 -3.97
CA VAL A 49 2.52 1.79 -2.94
C VAL A 49 3.36 0.56 -2.56
N GLU A 50 3.95 -0.12 -3.54
CA GLU A 50 4.89 -1.22 -3.32
C GLU A 50 6.05 -0.80 -2.43
N HIS A 51 6.72 0.31 -2.76
CA HIS A 51 7.85 0.83 -2.01
C HIS A 51 7.50 1.14 -0.55
N LEU A 52 6.28 1.63 -0.29
CA LEU A 52 5.81 1.86 1.08
C LEU A 52 5.60 0.54 1.82
N LEU A 53 4.96 -0.44 1.20
CA LEU A 53 4.74 -1.75 1.81
C LEU A 53 6.06 -2.46 2.15
N VAL A 54 7.06 -2.39 1.26
CA VAL A 54 8.42 -2.93 1.53
C VAL A 54 9.05 -2.25 2.76
N ARG A 55 8.87 -0.92 2.91
CA ARG A 55 9.39 -0.20 4.08
C ARG A 55 8.69 -0.58 5.38
N ILE A 56 7.37 -0.79 5.34
CA ILE A 56 6.61 -1.28 6.49
C ILE A 56 7.08 -2.69 6.88
N GLU A 57 7.27 -3.57 5.88
CA GLU A 57 7.75 -4.95 6.11
C GLU A 57 9.14 -4.97 6.77
N ALA A 58 10.01 -4.03 6.39
CA ALA A 58 11.33 -3.83 6.99
C ALA A 58 11.30 -3.13 8.36
N GLY A 59 10.12 -2.73 8.86
CA GLY A 59 9.95 -2.12 10.18
C GLY A 59 10.24 -0.62 10.25
N PHE A 60 10.29 0.07 9.11
CA PHE A 60 10.41 1.52 9.10
C PHE A 60 9.08 2.19 9.46
N ALA A 61 9.14 3.26 10.26
CA ALA A 61 8.01 4.16 10.42
C ALA A 61 7.78 4.91 9.09
N VAL A 62 6.59 4.73 8.51
CA VAL A 62 6.14 5.40 7.28
C VAL A 62 4.75 5.96 7.46
#